data_AF-B0P853-F1
#
_entry.id   AF-B0P853-F1
#
_cell.length_a   1.000
_cell.length_b   1.000
_cell.length_c   1.000
_cell.angle_alpha   90.00
_cell.angle_beta   90.00
_cell.angle_gamma   90.00
#
_symmetry.space_group_name_H-M   'P 1'
#
loop_
_entity.id
_entity.type
_entity.pdbx_description
1 polymer ?
#
loop_
_entity_poly.entity_id
_entity_poly.type
_entity_poly.pdbx_seq_one_letter_code
_entity_poly.pdbx_strand_id
1 'polypeptide(L)'
;MQTSIFTDNNPAVDASTFEASGEIIETYGTFESYGNVSYVADKTDDGIEFVRVIQIANYEKGKLTFTASFFEDGSVAGFRLAD
;
A
#
# COMPACT_ATOMS: atom_id res chain seq x y z
N MET A 1 18.98 17.10 8.99
CA MET A 1 18.33 17.17 7.67
C MET A 1 17.11 16.27 7.74
N GLN A 2 15.91 16.85 7.71
CA GLN A 2 14.65 16.10 7.71
C GLN A 2 14.20 16.05 6.26
N THR A 3 14.17 14.84 5.68
CA THR A 3 13.69 14.64 4.32
C THR A 3 12.17 14.53 4.39
N SER A 4 11.49 15.67 4.31
CA SER A 4 10.04 15.72 4.12
C SER A 4 9.70 15.21 2.72
N ILE A 5 9.09 14.02 2.61
CA ILE A 5 8.54 13.52 1.33
C ILE A 5 7.18 12.79 1.45
N PHE A 6 6.55 12.78 2.63
CA PHE A 6 5.20 12.23 2.77
C PHE A 6 4.37 13.25 3.53
N THR A 7 3.63 14.08 2.79
CA THR A 7 2.44 14.72 3.35
C THR A 7 1.44 13.58 3.55
N ASP A 8 1.33 13.07 4.78
CA ASP A 8 0.51 11.92 5.19
C ASP A 8 -1.01 12.23 5.19
N ASN A 9 -1.50 12.76 4.06
CA ASN A 9 -2.89 12.52 3.69
C ASN A 9 -2.94 11.15 3.06
N ASN A 10 -3.10 10.13 3.89
CA ASN A 10 -3.44 8.80 3.41
C ASN A 10 -4.80 8.94 2.68
N PRO A 11 -4.86 8.76 1.35
CA PRO A 11 -6.10 8.99 0.63
C PRO A 11 -7.18 8.05 1.18
N ALA A 12 -8.40 8.57 1.33
CA ALA A 12 -9.53 7.75 1.74
C ALA A 12 -9.62 6.55 0.80
N VAL A 13 -9.54 5.34 1.37
CA VAL A 13 -9.63 4.12 0.57
C VAL A 13 -11.11 3.82 0.37
N ASP A 14 -11.57 4.03 -0.85
CA ASP A 14 -12.90 3.63 -1.29
C ASP A 14 -12.85 2.44 -2.25
N ALA A 15 -14.02 1.91 -2.60
CA ALA A 15 -14.13 0.78 -3.51
C ALA A 15 -13.45 1.04 -4.87
N SER A 16 -13.49 2.28 -5.35
CA SER A 16 -12.90 2.64 -6.65
C SER A 16 -11.38 2.52 -6.67
N THR A 17 -10.73 2.76 -5.52
CA THR A 17 -9.28 2.60 -5.36
C THR A 17 -8.87 1.12 -5.52
N PHE A 18 -9.68 0.20 -5.01
CA PHE A 18 -9.45 -1.23 -5.17
C PHE A 18 -9.78 -1.72 -6.57
N GLU A 19 -10.86 -1.24 -7.18
CA GLU A 19 -11.23 -1.58 -8.56
C GLU A 19 -10.14 -1.21 -9.56
N ALA A 20 -9.65 0.03 -9.51
CA ALA A 20 -8.56 0.50 -10.37
C ALA A 20 -7.27 -0.33 -10.17
N SER A 21 -7.00 -0.77 -8.95
CA SER A 21 -5.85 -1.61 -8.65
C SER A 21 -6.02 -3.04 -9.18
N GLY A 22 -7.25 -3.56 -9.20
CA GLY A 22 -7.60 -4.85 -9.80
C GLY A 22 -7.32 -4.87 -11.30
N GLU A 23 -7.72 -3.82 -12.03
CA GLU A 23 -7.46 -3.70 -13.47
C GLU A 23 -5.96 -3.70 -13.78
N ILE A 24 -5.14 -3.04 -12.96
CA ILE A 24 -3.68 -3.03 -13.15
C ILE A 24 -3.11 -4.45 -12.98
N ILE A 25 -3.54 -5.20 -11.97
CA ILE A 25 -3.04 -6.55 -11.70
C ILE A 25 -3.27 -7.49 -12.90
N GLU A 26 -4.41 -7.38 -13.60
CA GLU A 26 -4.71 -8.20 -14.79
C GLU A 26 -3.66 -8.02 -15.90
N THR A 27 -3.04 -6.84 -15.99
CA THR A 27 -2.02 -6.57 -17.01
C THR A 27 -0.70 -7.28 -16.74
N TYR A 28 -0.40 -7.64 -15.47
CA TYR A 28 0.86 -8.23 -15.01
C TYR A 28 0.92 -9.76 -15.16
N GLY A 29 -0.19 -10.41 -15.47
CA GLY A 29 -0.25 -11.87 -15.69
C GLY A 29 -0.39 -12.65 -14.39
N THR A 30 0.09 -13.89 -14.38
CA THR A 30 -0.09 -14.79 -13.23
C THR A 30 0.78 -14.36 -12.05
N PHE A 31 0.24 -14.39 -10.83
CA PHE A 31 1.01 -14.22 -9.60
C PHE A 31 1.96 -15.40 -9.41
N GLU A 32 3.24 -15.11 -9.15
CA GLU A 32 4.28 -16.15 -9.00
C GLU A 32 4.70 -16.32 -7.54
N SER A 33 4.98 -15.22 -6.83
CA SER A 33 5.49 -15.27 -5.46
C SER A 33 5.40 -13.94 -4.73
N TYR A 34 5.40 -14.00 -3.40
CA TYR A 34 5.68 -12.83 -2.57
C TYR A 34 7.18 -12.54 -2.57
N GLY A 35 7.54 -11.28 -2.81
CA GLY A 35 8.88 -10.75 -2.60
C GLY A 35 9.07 -10.21 -1.19
N ASN A 36 10.03 -9.28 -1.06
CA ASN A 36 10.34 -8.65 0.21
C ASN A 36 9.16 -7.85 0.77
N VAL A 37 9.12 -7.75 2.10
CA VAL A 37 8.16 -6.96 2.85
C VAL A 37 8.87 -5.96 3.75
N SER A 38 8.30 -4.78 3.90
CA SER A 38 8.72 -3.77 4.87
C SER A 38 7.53 -3.31 5.70
N TYR A 39 7.81 -2.93 6.95
CA TYR A 39 6.83 -2.45 7.91
C TYR A 39 7.27 -1.09 8.45
N VAL A 40 6.36 -0.12 8.45
CA VAL A 40 6.58 1.23 8.97
C VAL A 40 5.45 1.54 9.94
N ALA A 41 5.78 2.04 11.14
CA ALA A 41 4.78 2.59 12.05
C ALA A 41 4.80 4.12 11.95
N ASP A 42 3.63 4.74 11.93
CA ASP A 42 3.50 6.20 11.84
C ASP A 42 2.18 6.68 12.46
N LYS A 43 1.90 7.99 12.38
CA LYS A 43 0.69 8.62 12.91
C LYS A 43 0.05 9.54 11.89
N THR A 44 -1.29 9.65 11.94
CA THR A 44 -2.00 10.71 11.21
C THR A 44 -1.70 12.09 11.83
N ASP A 45 -2.07 13.16 11.13
CA ASP A 45 -1.97 14.54 11.66
C ASP A 45 -2.75 14.71 12.99
N ASP A 46 -3.83 13.95 13.16
CA ASP A 46 -4.65 13.91 14.39
C ASP A 46 -4.06 12.98 15.48
N GLY A 47 -2.88 12.41 15.25
CA GLY A 47 -2.14 11.60 16.22
C GLY A 47 -2.56 10.13 16.32
N ILE A 48 -3.38 9.63 15.40
CA ILE A 48 -3.84 8.24 15.39
C ILE A 48 -2.74 7.34 14.81
N GLU A 49 -2.32 6.34 15.57
CA GLU A 49 -1.28 5.38 15.16
C GLU A 49 -1.77 4.42 14.08
N PHE A 50 -0.91 4.15 13.10
CA PHE A 50 -1.13 3.13 12.09
C PHE A 50 0.16 2.40 11.75
N VAL A 51 0.03 1.19 11.23
CA VAL A 51 1.14 0.44 10.61
C VAL A 51 0.94 0.42 9.10
N ARG A 52 2.01 0.62 8.34
CA ARG A 52 2.08 0.51 6.88
C ARG A 52 2.89 -0.71 6.51
N VAL A 53 2.29 -1.58 5.70
CA VAL A 53 2.89 -2.77 5.10
C VAL A 53 3.20 -2.46 3.65
N ILE A 54 4.45 -2.66 3.24
CA ILE A 54 4.90 -2.50 1.85
C ILE A 54 5.33 -3.89 1.37
N GLN A 55 4.47 -4.54 0.59
CA GLN A 55 4.65 -5.91 0.10
C GLN A 55 4.96 -5.89 -1.40
N ILE A 56 6.10 -6.44 -1.79
CA ILE A 56 6.40 -6.69 -3.21
C ILE A 56 5.76 -8.02 -3.61
N ALA A 57 5.09 -8.07 -4.75
CA ALA A 57 4.59 -9.28 -5.39
C ALA A 57 5.22 -9.43 -6.77
N ASN A 58 5.69 -10.63 -7.08
CA ASN A 58 6.24 -10.97 -8.39
C ASN A 58 5.14 -11.62 -9.24
N TYR A 59 4.99 -11.13 -10.45
CA TYR A 59 4.08 -11.62 -11.48
C TYR A 59 4.89 -11.95 -12.75
N GLU A 60 4.28 -12.72 -13.64
CA GLU A 60 4.89 -13.15 -14.91
C GLU A 60 5.53 -12.00 -15.71
N LYS A 61 4.90 -10.82 -15.74
CA LYS A 61 5.34 -9.69 -16.55
C LYS A 61 6.06 -8.59 -15.77
N GLY A 62 6.25 -8.75 -14.46
CA GLY A 62 6.88 -7.71 -13.64
C GLY A 62 6.58 -7.84 -12.16
N LYS A 63 6.82 -6.76 -11.43
CA LYS A 63 6.57 -6.71 -9.99
C LYS A 63 5.55 -5.62 -9.70
N LEU A 64 4.79 -5.82 -8.64
CA LEU A 64 3.92 -4.79 -8.08
C LEU A 64 4.26 -4.62 -6.62
N THR A 65 4.29 -3.37 -6.16
CA THR A 65 4.46 -3.00 -4.76
C THR A 65 3.10 -2.58 -4.21
N PHE A 66 2.59 -3.38 -3.28
CA PHE A 66 1.38 -3.11 -2.52
C PHE A 66 1.74 -2.36 -1.25
N THR A 67 1.19 -1.17 -1.06
CA THR A 67 1.31 -0.41 0.18
C THR A 67 -0.05 -0.35 0.84
N ALA A 68 -0.21 -0.99 1.99
CA ALA A 68 -1.45 -0.99 2.76
C ALA A 68 -1.17 -0.51 4.19
N SER A 69 -1.94 0.45 4.66
CA SER A 69 -1.86 0.98 6.03
C SER A 69 -3.09 0.54 6.83
N PHE A 70 -2.89 0.19 8.10
CA PHE A 70 -3.93 -0.29 9.01
C PHE A 70 -3.85 0.45 10.34
N PHE A 71 -5.00 0.87 10.86
CA PHE A 71 -5.13 1.34 12.24
C PHE A 71 -5.07 0.15 13.22
N GLU A 72 -4.92 0.43 14.52
CA GLU A 72 -4.86 -0.61 15.56
C GLU A 72 -6.10 -1.50 15.62
N ASP A 73 -7.27 -0.98 15.23
CA ASP A 73 -8.52 -1.74 15.16
C ASP A 73 -8.62 -2.66 13.93
N GLY A 74 -7.60 -2.65 13.07
CA GLY A 74 -7.52 -3.44 11.85
C GLY A 74 -8.23 -2.81 10.64
N SER A 75 -8.86 -1.64 10.79
CA SER A 75 -9.43 -0.92 9.66
C SER A 75 -8.34 -0.35 8.75
N VAL A 76 -8.65 -0.28 7.45
CA VAL A 76 -7.70 0.20 6.45
C VAL A 76 -7.58 1.71 6.58
N ALA A 77 -6.39 2.18 6.93
CA ALA A 77 -6.04 3.58 6.94
C ALA A 77 -5.71 4.09 5.54
N GLY A 78 -5.19 3.22 4.67
CA GLY A 78 -4.69 3.59 3.34
C GLY A 78 -4.33 2.43 2.44
N PHE A 79 -4.35 2.67 1.14
CA PHE A 79 -3.96 1.70 0.15
C PHE A 79 -3.39 2.39 -1.09
N ARG A 80 -2.30 1.84 -1.64
CA ARG A 80 -1.68 2.26 -2.89
C ARG A 80 -1.00 1.08 -3.58
N LEU A 81 -1.14 1.03 -4.90
CA LEU A 81 -0.35 0.18 -5.79
C LEU A 81 0.73 1.01 -6.51
N ALA A 82 1.89 0.42 -6.74
CA ALA A 82 2.95 0.99 -7.58
C ALA A 82 3.66 -0.13 -8.35
N ASP A 83 4.18 0.18 -9.54
CA ASP A 83 5.03 -0.69 -10.35
C ASP A 83 6.53 -0.61 -9.98
#